data_AF-A0A2V8SI60-F1
#
_entry.id   AF-A0A2V8SI60-F1
#
_cell.length_a   1.000
_cell.length_b   1.000
_cell.length_c   1.000
_cell.angle_alpha   90.00
_cell.angle_beta   90.00
_cell.angle_gamma   90.00
#
_symmetry.space_group_name_H-M   'P 1'
#
loop_
_entity.id
_entity.type
_entity.pdbx_description
1 polymer ?
#
loop_
_entity_poly.entity_id
_entity_poly.type
_entity_poly.pdbx_seq_one_letter_code
_entity_poly.pdbx_strand_id
1 'polypeptide(L)'
;DPEADPSRSIERANRDLARHQHVRRWHVWPETDFPRTPTQKVRKRDILDALTAENSDAGVRARRARNGSDNGAGSTPSDPVASVVTSLTSPAGGEVAHLNPSAKLSTDLKLDSLGRVELLSALEDRYQIEIDEASFTAATTLGDIERIVRGGGEPEAASHYPYPAWTQRFPFTWLRLALLYAVVLPVTALLCWLRVRGKEHLRVLNGPALFVSNHITYFDHALILSALPGRFRRRLAVAMEGERLRWWRQPAA
;
A
#
# COMPACT_ATOMS: atom_id res chain seq x y z
N ASP A 1 -30.52 19.61 15.16
CA ASP A 1 -30.17 20.99 14.78
C ASP A 1 -29.34 20.94 13.51
N PRO A 2 -29.83 21.49 12.40
CA PRO A 2 -29.12 21.46 11.11
C PRO A 2 -27.81 22.27 11.10
N GLU A 3 -27.51 23.04 12.15
CA GLU A 3 -26.23 23.74 12.36
C GLU A 3 -25.28 23.04 13.34
N ALA A 4 -25.61 21.83 13.82
CA ALA A 4 -24.75 21.11 14.74
C ALA A 4 -23.47 20.65 14.04
N ASP A 5 -22.30 21.19 14.42
CA ASP A 5 -20.99 20.75 13.95
C ASP A 5 -20.61 19.39 14.59
N PRO A 6 -20.69 18.27 13.85
CA PRO A 6 -20.45 16.94 14.42
C PRO A 6 -18.96 16.61 14.51
N SER A 7 -18.07 17.47 14.00
CA SER A 7 -16.63 17.23 13.85
C SER A 7 -15.98 16.87 15.18
N ARG A 8 -16.27 17.63 16.24
CA ARG A 8 -15.71 17.40 17.59
C ARG A 8 -16.13 16.05 18.19
N SER A 9 -17.35 15.60 17.94
CA SER A 9 -17.85 14.32 18.43
C SER A 9 -17.18 13.15 17.71
N ILE A 10 -16.92 13.32 16.41
CA ILE A 10 -16.26 12.32 15.57
C ILE A 10 -14.78 12.21 15.89
N GLU A 11 -14.10 13.35 16.06
CA GLU A 11 -12.70 13.38 16.51
C GLU A 11 -12.55 12.69 17.87
N ARG A 12 -13.47 12.95 18.81
CA ARG A 12 -13.48 12.29 20.11
C ARG A 12 -13.67 10.78 19.97
N ALA A 13 -14.60 10.32 19.14
CA ALA A 13 -14.82 8.89 18.90
C ALA A 13 -13.61 8.22 18.24
N ASN A 14 -13.00 8.86 17.25
CA ASN A 14 -11.85 8.33 16.53
C ASN A 14 -10.58 8.23 17.39
N ARG A 15 -10.51 8.90 18.55
CA ARG A 15 -9.40 8.68 19.51
C ARG A 15 -9.44 7.32 20.17
N ASP A 16 -10.64 6.79 20.44
CA ASP A 16 -10.82 5.53 21.17
C ASP A 16 -11.01 4.33 20.23
N LEU A 17 -11.35 4.59 18.96
CA LEU A 17 -11.56 3.57 17.93
C LEU A 17 -10.23 3.11 17.31
N ALA A 18 -10.16 1.82 16.98
CA ALA A 18 -9.06 1.30 16.18
C ALA A 18 -9.07 1.93 14.77
N ARG A 19 -7.91 2.03 14.12
CA ARG A 19 -7.74 2.74 12.82
C ARG A 19 -8.73 2.30 11.73
N HIS A 20 -9.14 1.02 11.73
CA HIS A 20 -10.10 0.48 10.77
C HIS A 20 -11.56 0.80 11.10
N GLN A 21 -11.85 1.25 12.32
CA GLN A 21 -13.18 1.63 12.80
C GLN A 21 -13.41 3.16 12.77
N HIS A 22 -12.40 3.94 12.38
CA HIS A 22 -12.50 5.39 12.32
C HIS A 22 -13.64 5.84 11.41
N VAL A 23 -14.50 6.70 11.93
CA VAL A 23 -15.61 7.31 11.20
C VAL A 23 -15.03 8.36 10.25
N ARG A 24 -15.14 8.11 8.93
CA ARG A 24 -14.54 8.94 7.86
C ARG A 24 -15.52 9.83 7.13
N ARG A 25 -16.80 9.48 7.15
CA ARG A 25 -17.87 10.22 6.49
C ARG A 25 -19.06 10.29 7.44
N TRP A 26 -19.61 11.47 7.55
CA TRP A 26 -20.79 11.75 8.34
C TRP A 26 -21.70 12.67 7.53
N HIS A 27 -22.98 12.60 7.84
CA HIS A 27 -23.99 13.47 7.28
C HIS A 27 -24.95 13.83 8.41
N VAL A 28 -25.26 15.10 8.55
CA VAL A 28 -26.28 15.56 9.50
C VAL A 28 -27.60 15.46 8.78
N TRP A 29 -28.48 14.57 9.25
CA TRP A 29 -29.81 14.44 8.67
C TRP A 29 -30.63 15.72 8.95
N PRO A 30 -31.30 16.29 7.94
CA PRO A 30 -31.95 17.59 8.09
C PRO A 30 -33.23 17.53 8.96
N GLU A 31 -33.93 16.39 8.94
CA GLU A 31 -35.14 16.19 9.72
C GLU A 31 -34.84 15.76 11.17
N THR A 32 -35.82 15.92 12.05
CA THR A 32 -35.68 15.64 13.49
C THR A 32 -35.50 14.15 13.81
N ASP A 33 -35.98 13.26 12.95
CA ASP A 33 -35.80 11.80 13.05
C ASP A 33 -35.56 11.21 11.65
N PHE A 34 -35.00 10.00 11.62
CA PHE A 34 -34.81 9.26 10.38
C PHE A 34 -36.14 8.68 9.87
N PRO A 35 -36.31 8.48 8.55
CA PRO A 35 -37.47 7.78 8.02
C PRO A 35 -37.53 6.35 8.57
N ARG A 36 -38.67 5.98 9.17
CA ARG A 36 -38.87 4.67 9.84
C ARG A 36 -39.96 3.83 9.21
N THR A 37 -39.88 2.53 9.38
CA THR A 37 -40.99 1.59 9.15
C THR A 37 -42.02 1.72 10.27
N PRO A 38 -43.25 1.19 10.09
CA PRO A 38 -44.22 1.08 11.19
C PRO A 38 -43.69 0.33 12.43
N THR A 39 -42.66 -0.51 12.23
CA THR A 39 -41.93 -1.23 13.29
C THR A 39 -40.75 -0.43 13.88
N GLN A 40 -40.72 0.89 13.67
CA GLN A 40 -39.68 1.82 14.15
C GLN A 40 -38.25 1.57 13.61
N LYS A 41 -38.07 0.67 12.65
CA LYS A 41 -36.76 0.42 12.02
C LYS A 41 -36.44 1.53 11.03
N VAL A 42 -35.20 2.00 11.03
CA VAL A 42 -34.72 3.01 10.09
C VAL A 42 -34.72 2.45 8.66
N ARG A 43 -35.31 3.20 7.72
CA ARG A 43 -35.37 2.88 6.30
C ARG A 43 -34.08 3.34 5.61
N LYS A 44 -33.08 2.46 5.58
CA LYS A 44 -31.76 2.77 5.01
C LYS A 44 -31.78 3.12 3.52
N ARG A 45 -32.73 2.58 2.74
CA ARG A 45 -32.85 2.84 1.30
C ARG A 45 -33.23 4.31 1.04
N ASP A 46 -34.29 4.77 1.69
CA ASP A 46 -34.78 6.16 1.58
C ASP A 46 -33.68 7.18 1.98
N ILE A 47 -32.87 6.85 2.98
CA ILE A 47 -31.70 7.66 3.38
C ILE A 47 -30.62 7.68 2.28
N LEU A 48 -30.29 6.53 1.70
CA LEU A 48 -29.30 6.44 0.62
C LEU A 48 -29.76 7.19 -0.64
N ASP A 49 -31.05 7.11 -0.96
CA ASP A 49 -31.64 7.78 -2.12
C ASP A 49 -31.63 9.32 -1.93
N ALA A 50 -31.96 9.80 -0.73
CA ALA A 50 -31.85 11.22 -0.39
C ALA A 50 -30.40 11.72 -0.45
N LEU A 51 -29.44 10.96 0.11
CA LEU A 51 -28.02 11.31 0.09
C LEU A 51 -27.46 11.32 -1.34
N THR A 52 -27.87 10.40 -2.20
CA THR A 52 -27.41 10.38 -3.61
C THR A 52 -28.01 11.53 -4.40
N ALA A 53 -29.28 11.89 -4.17
CA ALA A 53 -29.92 13.06 -4.77
C ALA A 53 -29.24 14.38 -4.35
N GLU A 54 -28.95 14.56 -3.05
CA GLU A 54 -28.26 15.76 -2.55
C GLU A 54 -26.83 15.90 -3.09
N ASN A 55 -26.07 14.81 -3.17
CA ASN A 55 -24.72 14.84 -3.75
C ASN A 55 -24.75 15.20 -5.26
N SER A 56 -25.80 14.76 -5.97
CA SER A 56 -26.00 15.06 -7.39
C SER A 56 -26.35 16.53 -7.60
N ASP A 57 -27.27 17.07 -6.80
CA ASP A 57 -27.69 18.47 -6.85
C ASP A 57 -26.60 19.44 -6.38
N ALA A 58 -25.82 19.06 -5.35
CA ALA A 58 -24.65 19.83 -4.92
C ALA A 58 -23.56 19.86 -6.02
N GLY A 59 -23.35 18.74 -6.72
CA GLY A 59 -22.46 18.66 -7.87
C GLY A 59 -22.90 19.55 -9.04
N VAL A 60 -24.20 19.59 -9.34
CA VAL A 60 -24.77 20.42 -10.41
C VAL A 60 -24.78 21.91 -10.04
N ARG A 61 -25.13 22.28 -8.80
CA ARG A 61 -25.10 23.67 -8.31
C ARG A 61 -23.67 24.22 -8.24
N ALA A 62 -22.71 23.42 -7.78
CA ALA A 62 -21.30 23.79 -7.77
C ALA A 62 -20.71 23.91 -9.19
N ARG A 63 -21.23 23.16 -10.16
CA ARG A 63 -20.88 23.28 -11.59
C ARG A 63 -21.48 24.54 -12.23
N ARG A 64 -22.71 24.92 -11.85
CA ARG A 64 -23.41 26.11 -12.37
C ARG A 64 -22.87 27.43 -11.80
N ALA A 65 -22.41 27.44 -10.55
CA ALA A 65 -21.76 28.59 -9.92
C ALA A 65 -20.36 28.88 -10.50
N ARG A 66 -19.65 27.86 -10.99
CA ARG A 66 -18.30 27.99 -11.57
C ARG A 66 -18.29 28.47 -13.03
N ASN A 67 -19.30 28.14 -13.82
CA ASN A 67 -19.43 28.66 -15.19
C ASN A 67 -19.82 30.16 -15.25
N GLY A 68 -20.09 30.81 -14.12
CA GLY A 68 -20.44 32.24 -14.04
C GLY A 68 -19.26 33.17 -13.72
N SER A 69 -18.07 32.64 -13.44
CA SER A 69 -16.89 33.43 -13.03
C SER A 69 -15.66 33.07 -13.87
N ASP A 70 -15.76 33.22 -15.18
CA ASP A 70 -14.61 33.13 -16.07
C ASP A 70 -14.03 34.53 -16.27
N ASN A 71 -13.05 34.89 -15.43
CA ASN A 71 -12.10 35.96 -15.71
C ASN A 71 -10.78 35.69 -14.96
N GLY A 72 -9.84 35.12 -15.71
CA GLY A 72 -8.38 35.17 -15.61
C GLY A 72 -7.71 35.35 -14.23
N ALA A 73 -7.06 34.28 -13.76
CA ALA A 73 -5.73 34.35 -13.15
C ALA A 73 -5.06 32.97 -13.09
N GLY A 74 -3.97 32.80 -13.86
CA GLY A 74 -2.83 31.95 -13.52
C GLY A 74 -3.08 30.46 -13.26
N SER A 75 -3.12 29.68 -14.34
CA SER A 75 -2.81 28.25 -14.31
C SER A 75 -1.38 28.04 -13.76
N THR A 76 -1.26 27.76 -12.46
CA THR A 76 -0.08 27.09 -11.91
C THR A 76 -0.08 25.65 -12.46
N PRO A 77 1.08 25.05 -12.77
CA PRO A 77 1.12 23.73 -13.37
C PRO A 77 0.46 22.75 -12.40
N SER A 78 -0.63 22.14 -12.84
CA SER A 78 -1.34 21.10 -12.11
C SER A 78 -0.33 20.03 -11.69
N ASP A 79 -0.05 19.92 -10.39
CA ASP A 79 0.89 18.92 -9.88
C ASP A 79 0.36 17.55 -10.31
N PRO A 80 1.12 16.78 -11.11
CA PRO A 80 0.54 15.63 -11.81
C PRO A 80 0.19 14.50 -10.82
N VAL A 81 0.75 14.50 -9.60
CA VAL A 81 0.36 13.61 -8.48
C VAL A 81 -1.06 13.90 -8.01
N ALA A 82 -1.48 15.17 -7.98
CA ALA A 82 -2.84 15.56 -7.62
C ALA A 82 -3.87 14.99 -8.60
N SER A 83 -3.51 14.80 -9.88
CA SER A 83 -4.40 14.19 -10.88
C SER A 83 -4.64 12.70 -10.62
N VAL A 84 -3.61 11.96 -10.25
CA VAL A 84 -3.70 10.52 -9.91
C VAL A 84 -4.52 10.33 -8.63
N VAL A 85 -4.23 11.13 -7.60
CA VAL A 85 -4.98 11.10 -6.33
C VAL A 85 -6.46 11.45 -6.55
N THR A 86 -6.76 12.40 -7.43
CA THR A 86 -8.14 12.77 -7.78
C THR A 86 -8.87 11.63 -8.50
N SER A 87 -8.20 10.93 -9.42
CA SER A 87 -8.79 9.78 -10.12
C SER A 87 -9.17 8.63 -9.18
N LEU A 88 -8.35 8.37 -8.17
CA LEU A 88 -8.59 7.27 -7.21
C LEU A 88 -9.58 7.65 -6.09
N THR A 89 -9.59 8.92 -5.68
CA THR A 89 -10.44 9.38 -4.57
C THR A 89 -11.86 9.74 -5.02
N SER A 90 -12.06 10.01 -6.32
CA SER A 90 -13.36 10.40 -6.88
C SER A 90 -13.81 9.47 -8.01
N PRO A 91 -14.54 8.39 -7.71
CA PRO A 91 -15.13 7.51 -8.75
C PRO A 91 -16.10 8.22 -9.70
N ALA A 92 -16.49 9.46 -9.43
CA ALA A 92 -17.48 10.25 -10.18
C ALA A 92 -16.95 11.61 -10.68
N GLY A 93 -15.68 11.70 -11.08
CA GLY A 93 -15.20 12.78 -11.96
C GLY A 93 -15.29 14.21 -11.40
N GLY A 94 -15.04 14.39 -10.11
CA GLY A 94 -14.86 15.72 -9.51
C GLY A 94 -13.49 16.29 -9.86
N GLU A 95 -13.45 17.46 -10.52
CA GLU A 95 -12.21 18.12 -10.92
C GLU A 95 -11.46 18.74 -9.72
N VAL A 96 -10.13 18.68 -9.83
CA VAL A 96 -9.05 19.19 -8.96
C VAL A 96 -9.51 20.21 -7.92
N ALA A 97 -9.99 19.73 -6.76
CA ALA A 97 -9.88 20.55 -5.56
C ALA A 97 -8.39 20.72 -5.32
N HIS A 98 -7.89 21.96 -5.22
CA HIS A 98 -6.50 22.25 -4.88
C HIS A 98 -6.09 21.42 -3.66
N LEU A 99 -5.43 20.29 -3.91
CA LEU A 99 -4.99 19.42 -2.84
C LEU A 99 -3.83 20.15 -2.18
N ASN A 100 -4.02 20.53 -0.92
CA ASN A 100 -2.95 21.16 -0.16
C ASN A 100 -1.82 20.11 0.02
N PRO A 101 -0.56 20.43 -0.26
CA PRO A 101 0.56 19.52 0.01
C PRO A 101 0.63 19.05 1.47
N SER A 102 0.08 19.82 2.41
CA SER A 102 -0.02 19.41 3.83
C SER A 102 -1.15 18.42 4.13
N ALA A 103 -1.97 18.05 3.13
CA ALA A 103 -3.12 17.16 3.31
C ALA A 103 -2.65 15.76 3.69
N LYS A 104 -3.19 15.23 4.79
CA LYS A 104 -2.90 13.90 5.30
C LYS A 104 -3.58 12.84 4.45
N LEU A 105 -2.82 11.85 4.00
CA LEU A 105 -3.32 10.74 3.16
C LEU A 105 -4.48 9.97 3.79
N SER A 106 -4.42 9.75 5.10
CA SER A 106 -5.43 8.95 5.82
C SER A 106 -6.67 9.74 6.22
N THR A 107 -6.51 11.04 6.52
CA THR A 107 -7.57 11.85 7.15
C THR A 107 -8.27 12.73 6.13
N ASP A 108 -7.49 13.38 5.26
CA ASP A 108 -7.99 14.37 4.31
C ASP A 108 -8.31 13.72 2.96
N LEU A 109 -7.44 12.82 2.50
CA LEU A 109 -7.62 12.04 1.26
C LEU A 109 -8.36 10.71 1.49
N LYS A 110 -8.56 10.32 2.76
CA LYS A 110 -9.34 9.15 3.19
C LYS A 110 -8.89 7.81 2.59
N LEU A 111 -7.65 7.70 2.13
CA LEU A 111 -7.07 6.48 1.57
C LEU A 111 -6.89 5.42 2.67
N ASP A 112 -7.47 4.24 2.47
CA ASP A 112 -7.22 3.05 3.30
C ASP A 112 -5.90 2.36 2.92
N SER A 113 -5.55 1.27 3.60
CA SER A 113 -4.32 0.53 3.27
C SER A 113 -4.32 0.01 1.82
N LEU A 114 -5.49 -0.33 1.28
CA LEU A 114 -5.63 -0.80 -0.10
C LEU A 114 -5.52 0.36 -1.11
N GLY A 115 -6.21 1.46 -0.89
CA GLY A 115 -6.14 2.67 -1.71
C GLY A 115 -4.77 3.35 -1.68
N ARG A 116 -4.00 3.14 -0.61
CA ARG A 116 -2.56 3.49 -0.57
C ARG A 116 -1.75 2.61 -1.52
N VAL A 117 -1.96 1.30 -1.53
CA VAL A 117 -1.29 0.39 -2.48
C VAL A 117 -1.72 0.67 -3.92
N GLU A 118 -2.99 0.98 -4.15
CA GLU A 118 -3.50 1.37 -5.46
C GLU A 118 -2.91 2.70 -5.94
N LEU A 119 -2.79 3.68 -5.04
CA LEU A 119 -2.11 4.94 -5.34
C LEU A 119 -0.64 4.73 -5.65
N LEU A 120 0.06 3.89 -4.88
CA LEU A 120 1.45 3.51 -5.13
C LEU A 120 1.58 2.91 -6.55
N SER A 121 0.81 1.88 -6.86
CA SER A 121 0.83 1.20 -8.16
C SER A 121 0.47 2.13 -9.32
N ALA A 122 -0.51 3.02 -9.13
CA ALA A 122 -0.90 3.99 -10.15
C ALA A 122 0.18 5.06 -10.39
N LEU A 123 0.92 5.46 -9.36
CA LEU A 123 2.06 6.37 -9.49
C LEU A 123 3.23 5.69 -10.19
N GLU A 124 3.58 4.46 -9.82
CA GLU A 124 4.62 3.69 -10.49
C GLU A 124 4.32 3.48 -11.98
N ASP A 125 3.09 3.08 -12.32
CA ASP A 125 2.68 2.89 -13.72
C ASP A 125 2.65 4.21 -14.50
N ARG A 126 2.13 5.29 -13.92
CA ARG A 126 2.00 6.58 -14.61
C ARG A 126 3.34 7.24 -14.87
N TYR A 127 4.26 7.18 -13.91
CA TYR A 127 5.56 7.85 -13.98
C TYR A 127 6.70 6.92 -14.38
N GLN A 128 6.44 5.60 -14.48
CA GLN A 128 7.43 4.58 -14.77
C GLN A 128 8.64 4.65 -13.81
N ILE A 129 8.36 4.92 -12.54
CA ILE A 129 9.34 4.98 -11.44
C ILE A 129 9.11 3.81 -10.48
N GLU A 130 10.17 3.32 -9.85
CA GLU A 130 10.05 2.37 -8.71
C GLU A 130 10.00 3.19 -7.42
N ILE A 131 8.92 3.03 -6.65
CA ILE A 131 8.75 3.76 -5.38
C ILE A 131 8.93 2.76 -4.23
N ASP A 132 9.88 3.04 -3.33
CA ASP A 132 10.10 2.22 -2.14
C ASP A 132 8.84 2.20 -1.24
N GLU A 133 8.23 1.02 -1.11
CA GLU A 133 6.98 0.81 -0.37
C GLU A 133 7.10 1.27 1.10
N ALA A 134 8.27 1.09 1.71
CA ALA A 134 8.52 1.54 3.08
C ALA A 134 8.56 3.06 3.19
N SER A 135 9.17 3.76 2.23
CA SER A 135 9.20 5.22 2.15
C SER A 135 7.81 5.78 1.86
N PHE A 136 7.03 5.11 1.01
CA PHE A 136 5.63 5.45 0.74
C PHE A 136 4.73 5.19 1.96
N THR A 137 4.98 4.14 2.73
CA THR A 137 4.25 3.83 3.97
C THR A 137 4.55 4.85 5.07
N ALA A 138 5.80 5.32 5.15
CA ALA A 138 6.22 6.37 6.06
C ALA A 138 5.65 7.76 5.67
N ALA A 139 5.35 7.99 4.40
CA ALA A 139 4.74 9.24 3.92
C ALA A 139 3.31 9.42 4.47
N THR A 140 3.09 10.54 5.17
CA THR A 140 1.80 10.85 5.82
C THR A 140 1.03 11.96 5.13
N THR A 141 1.71 12.78 4.30
CA THR A 141 1.12 13.92 3.59
C THR A 141 1.27 13.79 2.08
N LEU A 142 0.40 14.49 1.33
CA LEU A 142 0.48 14.54 -0.13
C LEU A 142 1.80 15.15 -0.62
N GLY A 143 2.30 16.16 0.06
CA GLY A 143 3.57 16.82 -0.23
C GLY A 143 4.77 15.89 -0.02
N ASP A 144 4.69 14.92 0.90
CA ASP A 144 5.70 13.87 1.01
C ASP A 144 5.73 12.98 -0.23
N ILE A 145 4.55 12.63 -0.78
CA ILE A 145 4.44 11.84 -2.01
C ILE A 145 4.91 12.65 -3.22
N GLU A 146 4.51 13.91 -3.33
CA GLU A 146 4.98 14.82 -4.39
C GLU A 146 6.49 14.97 -4.36
N ARG A 147 7.09 15.04 -3.17
CA ARG A 147 8.55 15.08 -3.00
C ARG A 147 9.21 13.76 -3.40
N ILE A 148 8.62 12.62 -3.07
CA ILE A 148 9.11 11.30 -3.49
C ILE A 148 9.04 11.16 -5.03
N VAL A 149 7.94 11.57 -5.65
CA VAL A 149 7.75 11.50 -7.11
C VAL A 149 8.62 12.51 -7.86
N ARG A 150 8.77 13.74 -7.34
CA ARG A 150 9.61 14.78 -7.95
C ARG A 150 11.10 14.53 -7.73
N GLY A 151 11.48 13.86 -6.64
CA GLY A 151 12.84 13.36 -6.39
C GLY A 151 13.16 12.07 -7.16
N GLY A 152 12.14 11.24 -7.47
CA GLY A 152 12.27 9.93 -8.12
C GLY A 152 12.53 9.95 -9.63
N GLY A 153 12.89 11.10 -10.21
CA GLY A 153 13.30 11.24 -11.61
C GLY A 153 14.78 10.91 -11.86
N GLU A 154 15.59 10.85 -10.80
CA GLU A 154 16.84 10.11 -10.87
C GLU A 154 16.54 8.66 -10.49
N PRO A 155 17.11 7.65 -11.17
CA PRO A 155 17.12 6.29 -10.67
C PRO A 155 17.96 6.30 -9.39
N GLU A 156 17.36 6.76 -8.29
CA GLU A 156 17.92 6.74 -6.96
C GLU A 156 18.01 5.26 -6.61
N ALA A 157 19.18 4.73 -6.93
CA ALA A 157 19.57 3.34 -6.83
C ALA A 157 18.91 2.71 -5.61
N ALA A 158 17.89 1.86 -5.86
CA ALA A 158 17.25 0.95 -4.92
C ALA A 158 17.60 1.27 -3.46
N SER A 159 16.82 2.18 -2.84
CA SER A 159 16.89 2.61 -1.44
C SER A 159 18.09 2.00 -0.71
N HIS A 160 19.22 2.71 -0.60
CA HIS A 160 20.53 2.18 -0.16
C HIS A 160 20.41 1.36 1.14
N TYR A 161 20.06 0.10 1.00
CA TYR A 161 19.84 -0.79 2.12
C TYR A 161 21.21 -1.35 2.45
N PRO A 162 21.76 -1.10 3.66
CA PRO A 162 23.05 -1.64 4.03
C PRO A 162 22.92 -3.15 4.20
N TYR A 163 23.05 -3.89 3.09
CA TYR A 163 23.10 -5.34 3.12
C TYR A 163 24.39 -5.73 3.85
N PRO A 164 24.28 -6.40 5.00
CA PRO A 164 25.44 -6.77 5.80
C PRO A 164 26.32 -7.76 5.03
N ALA A 165 27.46 -7.28 4.51
CA ALA A 165 28.39 -8.10 3.75
C ALA A 165 29.12 -9.16 4.62
N TRP A 166 29.06 -9.07 5.95
CA TRP A 166 29.71 -10.02 6.86
C TRP A 166 29.25 -11.47 6.63
N THR A 167 27.99 -11.65 6.20
CA THR A 167 27.41 -12.98 5.89
C THR A 167 28.06 -13.66 4.69
N GLN A 168 28.71 -12.89 3.83
CA GLN A 168 29.38 -13.36 2.60
C GLN A 168 30.90 -13.47 2.77
N ARG A 169 31.44 -13.08 3.93
CA ARG A 169 32.87 -13.11 4.22
C ARG A 169 33.25 -14.39 4.96
N PHE A 170 34.49 -14.82 4.79
CA PHE A 170 35.09 -15.86 5.63
C PHE A 170 35.10 -15.40 7.11
N PRO A 171 34.79 -16.28 8.09
CA PRO A 171 34.46 -17.70 7.98
C PRO A 171 32.96 -18.00 7.82
N PHE A 172 32.10 -16.98 7.82
CA PHE A 172 30.65 -17.13 7.81
C PHE A 172 30.11 -17.84 6.57
N THR A 173 30.77 -17.70 5.42
CA THR A 173 30.43 -18.47 4.21
C THR A 173 30.54 -19.98 4.42
N TRP A 174 31.56 -20.44 5.17
CA TRP A 174 31.73 -21.85 5.52
C TRP A 174 30.76 -22.27 6.61
N LEU A 175 30.53 -21.42 7.63
CA LEU A 175 29.52 -21.69 8.65
C LEU A 175 28.13 -21.86 8.02
N ARG A 176 27.77 -21.02 7.05
CA ARG A 176 26.52 -21.11 6.29
C ARG A 176 26.39 -22.46 5.58
N LEU A 177 27.46 -22.90 4.91
CA LEU A 177 27.48 -24.20 4.24
C LEU A 177 27.39 -25.35 5.25
N ALA A 178 28.13 -25.27 6.36
CA ALA A 178 28.09 -26.27 7.42
C ALA A 178 26.68 -26.39 8.00
N LEU A 179 26.04 -25.28 8.36
CA LEU A 179 24.68 -25.27 8.92
C LEU A 179 23.65 -25.78 7.91
N LEU A 180 23.79 -25.45 6.63
CA LEU A 180 22.94 -25.98 5.57
C LEU A 180 23.04 -27.51 5.49
N TYR A 181 24.24 -28.07 5.42
CA TYR A 181 24.43 -29.51 5.23
C TYR A 181 24.26 -30.34 6.51
N ALA A 182 24.64 -29.81 7.68
CA ALA A 182 24.61 -30.52 8.95
C ALA A 182 23.30 -30.37 9.72
N VAL A 183 22.53 -29.30 9.46
CA VAL A 183 21.28 -29.02 10.20
C VAL A 183 20.08 -28.96 9.26
N VAL A 184 20.08 -28.03 8.31
CA VAL A 184 18.88 -27.76 7.49
C VAL A 184 18.48 -28.97 6.67
N LEU A 185 19.41 -29.56 5.92
CA LEU A 185 19.12 -30.74 5.09
C LEU A 185 18.63 -31.96 5.88
N PRO A 186 19.32 -32.41 6.96
CA PRO A 186 18.83 -33.56 7.73
C PRO A 186 17.49 -33.28 8.41
N VAL A 187 17.29 -32.07 8.96
CA VAL A 187 16.00 -31.68 9.56
C VAL A 187 14.89 -31.69 8.50
N THR A 188 15.13 -31.15 7.30
CA THR A 188 14.13 -31.22 6.22
C THR A 188 13.83 -32.65 5.77
N ALA A 189 14.85 -33.51 5.69
CA ALA A 189 14.66 -34.91 5.33
C ALA A 189 13.89 -35.71 6.40
N LEU A 190 14.07 -35.34 7.67
CA LEU A 190 13.33 -35.92 8.80
C LEU A 190 11.86 -35.46 8.83
N LEU A 191 11.62 -34.17 8.62
CA LEU A 191 10.27 -33.58 8.71
C LEU A 191 9.44 -33.79 7.45
N CYS A 192 10.06 -33.88 6.28
CA CYS A 192 9.37 -33.88 5.01
C CYS A 192 9.92 -34.95 4.06
N TRP A 193 9.05 -35.86 3.64
CA TRP A 193 9.39 -36.79 2.57
C TRP A 193 9.27 -36.10 1.21
N LEU A 194 10.39 -35.52 0.76
CA LEU A 194 10.44 -34.74 -0.46
C LEU A 194 10.44 -35.61 -1.73
N ARG A 195 9.45 -35.43 -2.60
CA ARG A 195 9.44 -36.00 -3.95
C ARG A 195 9.72 -34.92 -4.99
N VAL A 196 10.82 -35.05 -5.72
CA VAL A 196 11.19 -34.09 -6.76
C VAL A 196 11.02 -34.69 -8.15
N ARG A 197 10.35 -33.97 -9.05
CA ARG A 197 10.19 -34.30 -10.48
C ARG A 197 10.81 -33.18 -11.32
N GLY A 198 11.28 -33.46 -12.53
CA GLY A 198 11.78 -32.40 -13.42
C GLY A 198 13.22 -31.93 -13.13
N LYS A 199 14.02 -32.70 -12.38
CA LYS A 199 15.43 -32.33 -12.07
C LYS A 199 16.30 -32.26 -13.31
N GLU A 200 15.93 -32.97 -14.36
CA GLU A 200 16.55 -33.01 -15.68
C GLU A 200 16.53 -31.65 -16.38
N HIS A 201 15.44 -30.88 -16.26
CA HIS A 201 15.35 -29.54 -16.85
C HIS A 201 16.38 -28.58 -16.25
N LEU A 202 16.72 -28.78 -14.97
CA LEU A 202 17.73 -27.98 -14.30
C LEU A 202 19.13 -28.22 -14.83
N ARG A 203 19.41 -29.35 -15.52
CA ARG A 203 20.74 -29.65 -16.08
C ARG A 203 21.09 -28.73 -17.25
N VAL A 204 20.09 -28.38 -18.06
CA VAL A 204 20.22 -27.54 -19.26
C VAL A 204 20.40 -26.07 -18.92
N LEU A 205 19.91 -25.63 -17.76
CA LEU A 205 20.10 -24.26 -17.27
C LEU A 205 21.57 -23.97 -16.95
N ASN A 206 22.18 -23.12 -17.79
CA ASN A 206 23.50 -22.54 -17.61
C ASN A 206 23.35 -21.02 -17.45
N GLY A 207 23.62 -20.49 -16.25
CA GLY A 207 23.53 -19.07 -15.97
C GLY A 207 22.78 -18.72 -14.68
N PRO A 208 22.59 -17.42 -14.41
CA PRO A 208 21.71 -16.96 -13.33
C PRO A 208 20.28 -17.39 -13.62
N ALA A 209 19.59 -17.89 -12.58
CA ALA A 209 18.22 -18.35 -12.67
C ALA A 209 17.41 -17.81 -11.50
N LEU A 210 16.19 -17.35 -11.77
CA LEU A 210 15.22 -16.95 -10.76
C LEU A 210 14.31 -18.15 -10.46
N PHE A 211 14.32 -18.62 -9.22
CA PHE A 211 13.42 -19.68 -8.76
C PHE A 211 12.25 -19.04 -8.01
N VAL A 212 11.05 -19.17 -8.58
CA VAL A 212 9.82 -18.63 -7.98
C VAL A 212 9.01 -19.78 -7.39
N SER A 213 8.65 -19.66 -6.12
CA SER A 213 7.75 -20.59 -5.44
C SER A 213 6.37 -19.95 -5.34
N ASN A 214 5.33 -20.65 -5.76
CA ASN A 214 3.95 -20.19 -5.61
C ASN A 214 3.48 -20.23 -4.14
N HIS A 215 4.06 -21.12 -3.34
CA HIS A 215 3.77 -21.22 -1.92
C HIS A 215 4.86 -20.49 -1.12
N ILE A 216 4.44 -19.67 -0.16
CA ILE A 216 5.34 -18.89 0.70
C ILE A 216 5.03 -19.25 2.17
N THR A 217 5.64 -20.32 2.65
CA THR A 217 5.74 -20.67 4.07
C THR A 217 7.19 -20.59 4.53
N TYR A 218 7.40 -20.36 5.83
CA TYR A 218 8.72 -20.22 6.43
C TYR A 218 9.71 -21.36 6.08
N PHE A 219 9.21 -22.58 5.89
CA PHE A 219 10.02 -23.77 5.59
C PHE A 219 10.29 -24.00 4.10
N ASP A 220 9.64 -23.26 3.20
CA ASP A 220 9.69 -23.54 1.76
C ASP A 220 11.10 -23.34 1.20
N HIS A 221 11.84 -22.36 1.73
CA HIS A 221 13.24 -22.14 1.39
C HIS A 221 14.10 -23.37 1.67
N ALA A 222 13.87 -24.06 2.80
CA ALA A 222 14.62 -25.25 3.17
C ALA A 222 14.27 -26.44 2.26
N LEU A 223 12.98 -26.60 1.92
CA LEU A 223 12.50 -27.61 0.98
C LEU A 223 13.08 -27.40 -0.42
N ILE A 224 13.04 -26.17 -0.94
CA ILE A 224 13.59 -25.82 -2.26
C ILE A 224 15.10 -26.06 -2.27
N LEU A 225 15.83 -25.61 -1.26
CA LEU A 225 17.27 -25.87 -1.14
C LEU A 225 17.57 -27.36 -1.15
N SER A 226 16.79 -28.18 -0.44
CA SER A 226 16.96 -29.64 -0.41
C SER A 226 16.64 -30.32 -1.76
N ALA A 227 15.73 -29.74 -2.57
CA ALA A 227 15.39 -30.22 -3.90
C ALA A 227 16.46 -29.88 -4.95
N LEU A 228 17.09 -28.71 -4.83
CA LEU A 228 17.99 -28.16 -5.85
C LEU A 228 19.33 -28.91 -5.93
N PRO A 229 19.92 -29.06 -7.14
CA PRO A 229 21.29 -29.54 -7.32
C PRO A 229 22.31 -28.69 -6.55
N GLY A 230 23.41 -29.30 -6.10
CA GLY A 230 24.43 -28.64 -5.29
C GLY A 230 25.00 -27.35 -5.89
N ARG A 231 25.08 -27.27 -7.22
CA ARG A 231 25.55 -26.08 -7.95
C ARG A 231 24.68 -24.84 -7.71
N PHE A 232 23.36 -25.01 -7.68
CA PHE A 232 22.41 -23.93 -7.41
C PHE A 232 22.27 -23.72 -5.91
N ARG A 233 22.11 -24.81 -5.15
CA ARG A 233 21.93 -24.78 -3.69
C ARG A 233 22.96 -23.94 -2.95
N ARG A 234 24.25 -24.02 -3.33
CA ARG A 234 25.35 -23.30 -2.65
C ARG A 234 25.44 -21.82 -3.00
N ARG A 235 24.90 -21.44 -4.17
CA ARG A 235 24.97 -20.08 -4.72
C ARG A 235 23.62 -19.36 -4.70
N LEU A 236 22.56 -20.04 -4.27
CA LEU A 236 21.22 -19.46 -4.18
C LEU A 236 21.21 -18.37 -3.12
N ALA A 237 20.77 -17.18 -3.52
CA ALA A 237 20.32 -16.15 -2.61
C ALA A 237 18.81 -16.26 -2.48
N VAL A 238 18.33 -16.34 -1.25
CA VAL A 238 16.90 -16.24 -0.99
C VAL A 238 16.57 -14.75 -0.95
N ALA A 239 15.69 -14.30 -1.85
CA ALA A 239 15.06 -13.01 -1.74
C ALA A 239 14.15 -13.05 -0.51
N MET A 240 14.70 -12.67 0.65
CA MET A 240 13.94 -12.59 1.90
C MET A 240 13.37 -11.17 2.03
N GLU A 241 12.17 -11.07 2.58
CA GLU A 241 11.46 -9.83 2.91
C GLU A 241 12.37 -8.85 3.69
N GLY A 242 13.03 -7.94 2.97
CA GLY A 242 14.02 -7.01 3.53
C GLY A 242 13.44 -6.15 4.66
N GLU A 243 12.14 -5.87 4.58
CA GLU A 243 11.38 -5.16 5.61
C GLU A 243 11.34 -5.91 6.95
N ARG A 244 11.25 -7.24 6.95
CA ARG A 244 11.25 -8.04 8.18
C ARG A 244 12.58 -8.01 8.89
N LEU A 245 13.66 -8.11 8.11
CA LEU A 245 15.03 -7.93 8.62
C LEU A 245 15.24 -6.53 9.20
N ARG A 246 14.64 -5.50 8.58
CA ARG A 246 14.65 -4.13 9.09
C ARG A 246 13.91 -4.05 10.42
N TRP A 247 12.70 -4.61 10.53
CA TRP A 247 11.91 -4.60 11.76
C TRP A 247 12.64 -5.28 12.93
N TRP A 248 13.36 -6.37 12.70
CA TRP A 248 14.19 -7.00 13.76
C TRP A 248 15.42 -6.19 14.16
N ARG A 249 15.97 -5.37 13.26
CA ARG A 249 17.16 -4.53 13.54
C ARG A 249 16.81 -3.16 14.10
N GLN A 250 15.64 -2.65 13.72
CA GLN A 250 15.08 -1.37 14.11
C GLN A 250 13.60 -1.60 14.48
N PRO A 251 13.34 -2.23 15.63
CA PRO A 251 11.96 -2.36 16.11
C PRO A 251 11.37 -0.96 16.27
N ALA A 252 10.11 -0.78 15.85
CA ALA A 252 9.41 0.46 16.12
C ALA A 252 9.36 0.66 17.64
N ALA A 253 9.81 1.83 18.10
CA ALA A 253 9.81 2.21 19.51
C ALA A 253 8.38 2.27 20.08
#